data_AF-A0A1G1MK36-F1
#
_entry.id   AF-A0A1G1MK36-F1
#
_cell.length_a   1.000
_cell.length_b   1.000
_cell.length_c   1.000
_cell.angle_alpha   90.00
_cell.angle_beta   90.00
_cell.angle_gamma   90.00
#
_symmetry.space_group_name_H-M   'P 1'
#
loop_
_entity.id
_entity.type
_entity.pdbx_description
1 polymer ?
#
loop_
_entity_poly.entity_id
_entity_poly.type
_entity_poly.pdbx_seq_one_letter_code
_entity_poly.pdbx_strand_id
1 'polypeptide(L)'
;MGFFLRLLFGVGLAAVIAGEVAVRTQIERRYEEALQSREQLALQVTELQTQRERLAVSLAQEQQRLQGLAQELSAKDHELQRTLARLGEEGRTIEALEQQVGAMRRQMDLLQGELVLALQSRPGSASTSPQTVQLEKVVVTKPTSAHPSQGRVLSVHPDWKFVVFDLGWDYVRIGDVVSIYRRDQLLGKARVERVQEQAAAATLLPEWERTEIAVNDVVQPF
;
A
#
# COMPACT_ATOMS: atom_id res chain seq x y z
N MET A 1 -36.31 -70.46 81.04
CA MET A 1 -34.99 -69.80 80.93
C MET A 1 -34.30 -69.93 79.55
N GLY A 2 -34.95 -70.46 78.48
CA GLY A 2 -34.28 -70.68 77.18
C GLY A 2 -34.61 -69.68 76.05
N PHE A 3 -35.68 -68.88 76.17
CA PHE A 3 -36.18 -68.02 75.08
C PHE A 3 -35.48 -66.66 74.98
N PHE A 4 -35.10 -66.06 76.12
CA PHE A 4 -34.44 -64.74 76.15
C PHE A 4 -32.99 -64.77 75.63
N LEU A 5 -32.27 -65.88 75.83
CA LEU A 5 -30.88 -66.02 75.36
C LEU A 5 -30.81 -66.17 73.82
N ARG A 6 -31.82 -66.78 73.19
CA ARG A 6 -31.91 -66.90 71.73
C ARG A 6 -32.24 -65.57 71.05
N LEU A 7 -33.01 -64.69 71.70
CA LEU A 7 -33.37 -63.39 71.14
C LEU A 7 -32.18 -62.41 71.13
N LEU A 8 -31.37 -62.41 72.19
CA LEU A 8 -30.16 -61.57 72.28
C LEU A 8 -29.07 -62.00 71.29
N PHE A 9 -28.90 -63.30 71.06
CA PHE A 9 -27.97 -63.80 70.03
C PHE A 9 -28.43 -63.47 68.60
N GLY A 10 -29.73 -63.51 68.32
CA GLY A 10 -30.27 -63.13 67.00
C GLY A 10 -30.10 -61.65 66.65
N VAL A 11 -30.27 -60.77 67.64
CA VAL A 11 -30.09 -59.31 67.46
C VAL A 11 -28.60 -58.94 67.29
N GLY A 12 -27.70 -59.57 68.04
CA GLY A 12 -26.25 -59.38 67.87
C GLY A 12 -25.74 -59.80 66.49
N LEU A 13 -26.25 -60.92 65.96
CA LEU A 13 -25.89 -61.40 64.62
C LEU A 13 -26.41 -60.47 63.52
N ALA A 14 -27.64 -59.95 63.64
CA ALA A 14 -28.20 -59.01 62.68
C ALA A 14 -27.43 -57.67 62.66
N ALA A 15 -26.96 -57.18 63.81
CA ALA A 15 -26.15 -55.96 63.90
C ALA A 15 -24.76 -56.13 63.25
N VAL A 16 -24.13 -57.30 63.42
CA VAL A 16 -22.84 -57.62 62.78
C VAL A 16 -22.99 -57.72 61.26
N ILE A 17 -24.04 -58.40 60.78
CA ILE A 17 -24.34 -58.51 59.34
C ILE A 17 -24.66 -57.13 58.74
N ALA A 18 -25.45 -56.31 59.43
CA ALA A 18 -25.77 -54.95 58.99
C ALA A 18 -24.53 -54.04 58.93
N GLY A 19 -23.62 -54.16 59.89
CA GLY A 19 -22.33 -53.47 59.89
C GLY A 19 -21.45 -53.88 58.72
N GLU A 20 -21.37 -55.18 58.40
CA GLU A 20 -20.57 -55.68 57.28
C GLU A 20 -21.13 -55.22 55.93
N VAL A 21 -22.45 -55.19 55.76
CA VAL A 21 -23.12 -54.66 54.56
C VAL A 21 -22.91 -53.14 54.43
N ALA A 22 -22.97 -52.39 55.53
CA ALA A 22 -22.69 -50.96 55.53
C ALA A 22 -21.24 -50.65 55.16
N VAL A 23 -20.28 -51.45 55.63
CA VAL A 23 -18.86 -51.31 55.27
C VAL A 23 -18.62 -51.66 53.80
N ARG A 24 -19.21 -52.75 53.29
CA ARG A 24 -19.10 -53.13 51.87
C ARG A 24 -19.65 -52.05 50.94
N THR A 25 -20.84 -51.52 51.25
CA THR A 25 -21.45 -50.44 50.46
C THR A 25 -20.65 -49.12 50.53
N GLN A 26 -20.00 -48.81 51.66
CA GLN A 26 -19.08 -47.67 51.74
C GLN A 26 -17.81 -47.88 50.90
N ILE A 27 -17.27 -49.09 50.88
CA ILE A 27 -16.09 -49.43 50.06
C ILE A 27 -16.44 -49.34 48.58
N GLU A 28 -17.60 -49.88 48.17
CA GLU A 28 -18.08 -49.80 46.78
C GLU A 28 -18.25 -48.35 46.33
N ARG A 29 -18.91 -47.50 47.13
CA ARG A 29 -19.05 -46.07 46.81
C ARG A 29 -17.70 -45.36 46.68
N ARG A 30 -16.78 -45.58 47.62
CA ARG A 30 -15.44 -44.98 47.55
C ARG A 30 -14.65 -45.49 46.34
N TYR A 31 -14.84 -46.76 45.96
CA TYR A 31 -14.23 -47.32 44.76
C TYR A 31 -14.81 -46.67 43.50
N GLU A 32 -16.12 -46.49 43.42
CA GLU A 32 -16.78 -45.78 42.32
C GLU A 32 -16.35 -44.30 42.23
N GLU A 33 -16.32 -43.59 43.35
CA GLU A 33 -15.82 -42.21 43.44
C GLU A 33 -14.35 -42.12 43.00
N ALA A 34 -13.51 -43.07 43.44
CA ALA A 34 -12.11 -43.14 43.02
C ALA A 34 -12.00 -43.41 41.51
N LEU A 35 -12.86 -44.27 40.96
CA LEU A 35 -12.87 -44.59 39.53
C LEU A 35 -13.28 -43.36 38.70
N GLN A 36 -14.34 -42.66 39.10
CA GLN A 36 -14.79 -41.41 38.47
C GLN A 36 -13.72 -40.32 38.56
N SER A 37 -13.07 -40.16 39.72
CA SER A 37 -12.00 -39.17 39.87
C SER A 37 -10.81 -39.47 38.96
N ARG A 38 -10.44 -40.75 38.81
CA ARG A 38 -9.36 -41.17 37.91
C ARG A 38 -9.72 -40.92 36.45
N GLU A 39 -10.96 -41.15 36.07
CA GLU A 39 -11.45 -40.87 34.72
C GLU A 39 -11.44 -39.37 34.41
N GLN A 40 -11.91 -38.54 35.36
CA GLN A 40 -11.84 -37.08 35.24
C GLN A 40 -10.40 -36.57 35.14
N LEU A 41 -9.48 -37.10 35.96
CA LEU A 41 -8.07 -36.75 35.88
C LEU A 41 -7.45 -37.19 34.54
N ALA A 42 -7.81 -38.36 34.03
CA ALA A 42 -7.36 -38.81 32.71
C ALA A 42 -7.84 -37.86 31.61
N LEU A 43 -9.10 -37.44 31.64
CA LEU A 43 -9.65 -36.46 30.71
C LEU A 43 -8.93 -35.11 30.82
N GLN A 44 -8.70 -34.60 32.04
CA GLN A 44 -7.97 -33.35 32.24
C GLN A 44 -6.53 -33.43 31.73
N VAL A 45 -5.84 -34.55 31.93
CA VAL A 45 -4.49 -34.75 31.40
C VAL A 45 -4.50 -34.74 29.88
N THR A 46 -5.47 -35.41 29.24
CA THR A 46 -5.59 -35.37 27.78
C THR A 46 -5.91 -33.98 27.25
N GLU A 47 -6.79 -33.22 27.92
CA GLU A 47 -7.11 -31.84 27.53
C GLU A 47 -5.90 -30.91 27.72
N LEU A 48 -5.14 -31.04 28.81
CA LEU A 48 -3.91 -30.27 29.01
C LEU A 48 -2.84 -30.63 27.98
N GLN A 49 -2.76 -31.90 27.57
CA GLN A 49 -1.85 -32.34 26.51
C GLN A 49 -2.24 -31.73 25.17
N THR A 50 -3.52 -31.77 24.78
CA THR A 50 -3.97 -31.17 23.52
C THR A 50 -3.81 -29.64 23.52
N GLN A 51 -4.04 -28.98 24.66
CA GLN A 51 -3.78 -27.55 24.82
C GLN A 51 -2.30 -27.22 24.65
N ARG A 52 -1.40 -28.00 25.26
CA ARG A 52 0.04 -27.82 25.09
C ARG A 52 0.48 -28.02 23.64
N GLU A 53 -0.04 -29.03 22.96
CA GLU A 53 0.27 -29.28 21.54
C GLU A 53 -0.22 -28.12 20.67
N ARG A 54 -1.44 -27.63 20.88
CA ARG A 54 -1.98 -26.47 20.16
C ARG A 54 -1.12 -25.22 20.37
N LEU A 55 -0.71 -24.96 21.61
CA LEU A 55 0.17 -23.83 21.94
C LEU A 55 1.54 -24.00 21.27
N ALA A 56 2.13 -25.18 21.31
CA ALA A 56 3.40 -25.47 20.65
C ALA A 56 3.33 -25.25 19.13
N VAL A 57 2.25 -25.69 18.48
CA VAL A 57 2.01 -25.46 17.04
C VAL A 57 1.85 -23.96 16.76
N SER A 58 1.08 -23.23 17.57
CA SER A 58 0.88 -21.79 17.39
C SER A 58 2.18 -21.00 17.52
N LEU A 59 3.02 -21.37 18.50
CA LEU A 59 4.31 -20.73 18.74
C LEU A 59 5.29 -21.02 17.60
N ALA A 60 5.31 -22.25 17.08
CA ALA A 60 6.10 -22.61 15.91
C ALA A 60 5.65 -21.83 14.65
N GLN A 61 4.34 -21.70 14.43
CA GLN A 61 3.79 -20.90 13.33
C GLN A 61 4.17 -19.42 13.45
N GLU A 62 4.10 -18.85 14.66
CA GLU A 62 4.45 -17.45 14.89
C GLU A 62 5.96 -17.20 14.70
N GLN A 63 6.81 -18.11 15.18
CA GLN A 63 8.24 -18.06 14.89
C GLN A 63 8.53 -18.13 13.39
N GLN A 64 7.85 -19.01 12.65
CA GLN A 64 8.02 -19.12 11.20
C GLN A 64 7.54 -17.85 10.48
N ARG A 65 6.43 -17.23 10.92
CA ARG A 65 5.96 -15.95 10.41
C ARG A 65 6.96 -14.83 10.67
N LEU A 66 7.51 -14.74 11.88
CA LEU A 66 8.52 -13.74 12.22
C LEU A 66 9.80 -13.92 11.40
N GLN A 67 10.24 -15.15 11.17
CA GLN A 67 11.38 -15.42 10.29
C GLN A 67 11.10 -15.01 8.84
N GLY A 68 9.91 -15.31 8.32
CA GLY A 68 9.49 -14.89 6.98
C GLY A 68 9.45 -13.37 6.83
N LEU A 69 8.84 -12.67 7.81
CA LEU A 69 8.80 -11.21 7.85
C LEU A 69 10.19 -10.59 7.96
N ALA A 70 11.09 -11.18 8.75
CA ALA A 70 12.48 -10.70 8.86
C ALA A 70 13.24 -10.86 7.53
N GLN A 71 13.04 -11.97 6.82
CA GLN A 71 13.62 -12.16 5.48
C GLN A 71 13.05 -11.16 4.49
N GLU A 72 11.74 -10.93 4.48
CA GLU A 72 11.10 -9.95 3.61
C GLU A 72 11.59 -8.52 3.89
N LEU A 73 11.71 -8.14 5.16
CA LEU A 73 12.27 -6.86 5.57
C LEU A 73 13.70 -6.69 5.05
N SER A 74 14.56 -7.71 5.21
CA SER A 74 15.94 -7.67 4.69
C SER A 74 15.99 -7.56 3.17
N ALA A 75 15.08 -8.23 2.46
CA ALA A 75 14.99 -8.14 1.00
C ALA A 75 14.56 -6.74 0.55
N LYS A 76 13.61 -6.13 1.26
CA LYS A 76 13.15 -4.75 1.03
C LYS A 76 14.22 -3.73 1.34
N ASP A 77 14.99 -3.91 2.42
CA ASP A 77 16.13 -3.04 2.73
C ASP A 77 17.20 -3.10 1.63
N HIS A 78 17.51 -4.29 1.11
CA HIS A 78 18.41 -4.42 -0.03
C HIS A 78 17.85 -3.80 -1.32
N GLU A 79 16.54 -3.92 -1.57
CA GLU A 79 15.88 -3.26 -2.69
C GLU A 79 15.97 -1.73 -2.58
N LEU A 80 15.69 -1.18 -1.39
CA LEU A 80 15.82 0.24 -1.10
C LEU A 80 17.26 0.74 -1.24
N GLN A 81 18.26 -0.03 -0.77
CA GLN A 81 19.67 0.34 -0.96
C GLN A 81 20.04 0.38 -2.44
N ARG A 82 19.56 -0.55 -3.25
CA ARG A 82 19.81 -0.56 -4.70
C ARG A 82 19.13 0.62 -5.40
N THR A 83 17.89 0.96 -5.03
CA THR A 83 17.21 2.11 -5.62
C THR A 83 17.86 3.42 -5.21
N LEU A 84 18.29 3.56 -3.96
CA LEU A 84 19.05 4.73 -3.50
C LEU A 84 20.40 4.85 -4.23
N ALA A 85 21.12 3.74 -4.42
CA ALA A 85 22.36 3.74 -5.19
C ALA A 85 22.13 4.17 -6.65
N ARG A 86 21.08 3.63 -7.28
CA ARG A 86 20.69 3.98 -8.65
C ARG A 86 20.29 5.45 -8.79
N LEU A 87 19.48 5.98 -7.87
CA LEU A 87 19.11 7.39 -7.86
C LEU A 87 20.34 8.30 -7.66
N GLY A 88 21.31 7.87 -6.84
CA GLY A 88 22.59 8.57 -6.68
C GLY A 88 23.44 8.57 -7.95
N GLU A 89 23.44 7.47 -8.71
CA GLU A 89 24.10 7.41 -10.03
C GLU A 89 23.38 8.27 -11.07
N GLU A 90 22.05 8.19 -11.14
CA GLU A 90 21.22 9.02 -12.04
C GLU A 90 21.38 10.52 -11.73
N GLY A 91 21.49 10.90 -10.45
CA GLY A 91 21.81 12.27 -10.06
C GLY A 91 23.18 12.73 -10.59
N ARG A 92 24.22 11.89 -10.45
CA ARG A 92 25.56 12.19 -10.98
C ARG A 92 25.59 12.28 -12.51
N THR A 93 24.82 11.44 -13.21
CA THR A 93 24.75 11.51 -14.67
C THR A 93 24.03 12.77 -15.14
N ILE A 94 22.95 13.18 -14.45
CA ILE A 94 22.28 14.46 -14.71
C ILE A 94 23.26 15.62 -14.51
N GLU A 95 23.96 15.68 -13.38
CA GLU A 95 24.97 16.73 -13.13
C GLU A 95 26.06 16.76 -14.22
N ALA A 96 26.54 15.60 -14.66
CA ALA A 96 27.53 15.51 -15.72
C ALA A 96 26.98 15.99 -17.08
N LEU A 97 25.74 15.63 -17.42
CA LEU A 97 25.08 16.11 -18.64
C LEU A 97 24.86 17.62 -18.60
N GLU A 98 24.44 18.18 -17.47
CA GLU A 98 24.26 19.62 -17.29
C GLU A 98 25.57 20.38 -17.49
N GLN A 99 26.68 19.88 -16.94
CA GLN A 99 28.01 20.45 -17.18
C GLN A 99 28.41 20.39 -18.65
N GLN A 100 28.13 19.27 -19.35
CA GLN A 100 28.42 19.12 -20.76
C GLN A 100 27.58 20.08 -21.62
N VAL A 101 26.28 20.21 -21.34
CA VAL A 101 25.38 21.16 -22.01
C VAL A 101 25.83 22.60 -21.77
N GLY A 102 26.25 22.92 -20.54
CA GLY A 102 26.79 24.24 -20.20
C GLY A 102 28.10 24.56 -20.92
N ALA A 103 29.00 23.58 -21.08
CA ALA A 103 30.24 23.73 -21.84
C ALA A 103 29.96 23.89 -23.34
N MET A 104 29.02 23.11 -23.88
CA MET A 104 28.66 23.15 -25.30
C MET A 104 27.92 24.44 -25.67
N ARG A 105 27.06 24.97 -24.79
CA ARG A 105 26.48 26.32 -24.95
C ARG A 105 27.57 27.40 -25.04
N ARG A 106 28.56 27.36 -24.15
CA ARG A 106 29.70 28.28 -24.20
C ARG A 106 30.50 28.18 -25.50
N GLN A 107 30.72 26.97 -26.02
CA GLN A 107 31.35 26.80 -27.34
C GLN A 107 30.50 27.37 -28.48
N MET A 108 29.19 27.14 -28.46
CA MET A 108 28.27 27.73 -29.43
C MET A 108 28.29 29.26 -29.39
N ASP A 109 28.32 29.87 -28.21
CA ASP A 109 28.38 31.32 -28.06
C ASP A 109 29.71 31.90 -28.60
N LEU A 110 30.84 31.22 -28.34
CA LEU A 110 32.15 31.62 -28.87
C LEU A 110 32.19 31.53 -30.41
N LEU A 111 31.71 30.41 -30.97
CA LEU A 111 31.66 30.21 -32.42
C LEU A 111 30.72 31.21 -33.09
N GLN A 112 29.56 31.50 -32.51
CA GLN A 112 28.64 32.52 -33.01
C GLN A 112 29.27 33.92 -32.96
N GLY A 113 29.95 34.27 -31.86
CA GLY A 113 30.67 35.53 -31.73
C GLY A 113 31.78 35.69 -32.77
N GLU A 114 32.57 34.63 -33.00
CA GLU A 114 33.63 34.60 -34.03
C GLU A 114 33.04 34.72 -35.45
N LEU A 115 31.91 34.05 -35.73
CA LEU A 115 31.23 34.17 -37.01
C LEU A 115 30.73 35.60 -37.28
N VAL A 116 30.16 36.26 -36.26
CA VAL A 116 29.71 37.65 -36.35
C VAL A 116 30.89 38.59 -36.60
N LEU A 117 32.01 38.39 -35.90
CA LEU A 117 33.24 39.15 -36.13
C LEU A 117 33.80 38.92 -37.54
N ALA A 118 33.80 37.67 -38.02
CA ALA A 118 34.25 37.32 -39.37
C ALA A 118 33.35 37.93 -40.47
N LEU A 119 32.03 37.98 -40.26
CA LEU A 119 31.09 38.64 -41.17
C LEU A 119 31.27 40.16 -41.20
N GLN A 120 31.59 40.79 -40.07
CA GLN A 120 31.88 42.22 -40.01
C GLN A 120 33.24 42.58 -40.60
N SER A 121 34.19 41.64 -40.61
CA SER A 121 35.54 41.84 -41.12
C SER A 121 35.68 41.64 -42.63
N ARG A 122 34.59 41.31 -43.34
CA ARG A 122 34.60 41.15 -44.81
C ARG A 122 34.35 42.52 -45.48
N PRO A 123 35.36 43.19 -46.05
CA PRO A 123 35.14 44.44 -46.76
C PRO A 123 34.67 44.10 -48.19
N GLY A 124 33.43 44.45 -48.50
CA GLY A 124 32.94 44.60 -49.87
C GLY A 124 32.54 43.32 -50.61
N SER A 125 31.23 43.12 -50.78
CA SER A 125 30.69 42.98 -52.12
C SER A 125 29.17 43.11 -52.16
N ALA A 126 28.76 44.06 -53.00
CA ALA A 126 27.54 44.13 -53.80
C ALA A 126 26.18 44.39 -53.13
N SER A 127 25.66 45.56 -53.52
CA SER A 127 24.25 45.91 -53.62
C SER A 127 23.37 44.77 -54.14
N THR A 128 22.25 44.52 -53.48
CA THR A 128 21.00 44.12 -54.12
C THR A 128 19.85 44.53 -53.20
N SER A 129 19.22 45.67 -53.49
CA SER A 129 17.77 45.77 -53.35
C SER A 129 17.16 44.89 -54.46
N PRO A 130 16.04 44.17 -54.26
CA PRO A 130 14.79 44.79 -53.80
C PRO A 130 13.90 43.86 -52.96
N GLN A 131 12.69 44.36 -52.68
CA GLN A 131 11.52 43.70 -52.08
C GLN A 131 11.37 43.82 -50.57
N THR A 132 10.82 44.98 -50.21
CA THR A 132 9.80 45.11 -49.16
C THR A 132 8.70 44.06 -49.37
N VAL A 133 8.88 42.87 -48.81
CA VAL A 133 7.78 41.96 -48.54
C VAL A 133 7.11 42.46 -47.27
N GLN A 134 5.94 43.06 -47.44
CA GLN A 134 5.01 43.35 -46.35
C GLN A 134 4.60 42.00 -45.74
N LEU A 135 5.30 41.58 -44.69
CA LEU A 135 4.81 40.54 -43.80
C LEU A 135 3.85 41.23 -42.84
N GLU A 136 2.60 40.85 -42.99
CA GLU A 136 1.48 41.24 -42.14
C GLU A 136 1.94 41.34 -40.68
N LYS A 137 1.58 42.46 -40.05
CA LYS A 137 1.45 42.51 -38.60
C LYS A 137 0.55 41.33 -38.25
N VAL A 138 1.13 40.24 -37.77
CA VAL A 138 0.41 39.29 -36.92
C VAL A 138 0.06 40.10 -35.69
N VAL A 139 -1.06 40.81 -35.80
CA VAL A 139 -1.88 41.16 -34.68
C VAL A 139 -2.19 39.79 -34.10
N VAL A 140 -1.42 39.37 -33.09
CA VAL A 140 -1.95 38.44 -32.12
C VAL A 140 -3.05 39.25 -31.44
N THR A 141 -4.21 39.29 -32.10
CA THR A 141 -5.49 39.49 -31.44
C THR A 141 -5.44 38.48 -30.32
N LYS A 142 -5.20 38.95 -29.08
CA LYS A 142 -5.50 38.17 -27.90
C LYS A 142 -6.92 37.65 -28.14
N PRO A 143 -7.13 36.34 -28.35
CA PRO A 143 -8.45 35.82 -28.12
C PRO A 143 -8.62 35.94 -26.61
N THR A 144 -9.40 36.93 -26.20
CA THR A 144 -10.02 36.95 -24.90
C THR A 144 -10.97 35.75 -24.85
N SER A 145 -10.44 34.58 -24.51
CA SER A 145 -11.23 33.43 -24.07
C SER A 145 -10.31 32.29 -23.61
N ALA A 146 -10.50 31.93 -22.34
CA ALA A 146 -10.09 30.70 -21.69
C ALA A 146 -8.58 30.48 -21.52
N HIS A 147 -8.15 30.61 -20.26
CA HIS A 147 -7.04 29.84 -19.70
C HIS A 147 -7.05 28.40 -20.25
N PRO A 148 -5.91 27.72 -20.45
CA PRO A 148 -5.91 26.28 -20.67
C PRO A 148 -6.34 25.59 -19.37
N SER A 149 -7.62 25.69 -19.01
CA SER A 149 -8.25 25.00 -17.88
C SER A 149 -8.54 23.54 -18.25
N GLN A 150 -7.75 22.96 -19.15
CA GLN A 150 -7.90 21.60 -19.62
C GLN A 150 -6.54 20.93 -19.59
N GLY A 151 -6.43 19.91 -18.76
CA GLY A 151 -5.29 19.01 -18.71
C GLY A 151 -5.58 17.69 -19.40
N ARG A 152 -4.60 16.78 -19.35
CA ARG A 152 -4.64 15.41 -19.82
C ARG A 152 -4.18 14.47 -18.74
N VAL A 153 -4.79 13.29 -18.70
CA VAL A 153 -4.36 12.19 -17.85
C VAL A 153 -3.03 11.64 -18.38
N LEU A 154 -1.99 11.69 -17.55
CA LEU A 154 -0.65 11.17 -17.83
C LEU A 154 -0.54 9.69 -17.47
N SER A 155 -1.10 9.31 -16.32
CA SER A 155 -1.11 7.92 -15.87
C SER A 155 -2.36 7.59 -15.05
N VAL A 156 -2.75 6.31 -15.10
CA VAL A 156 -3.87 5.76 -14.35
C VAL A 156 -3.39 4.52 -13.62
N HIS A 157 -3.68 4.45 -12.33
CA HIS A 157 -3.42 3.26 -11.52
C HIS A 157 -4.76 2.66 -11.07
N PRO A 158 -5.32 1.71 -11.84
CA PRO A 158 -6.66 1.17 -11.59
C PRO A 158 -6.75 0.38 -10.28
N ASP A 159 -5.63 -0.15 -9.79
CA ASP A 159 -5.56 -0.89 -8.52
C ASP A 159 -5.70 0.02 -7.31
N TRP A 160 -5.13 1.24 -7.40
CA TRP A 160 -5.06 2.20 -6.28
C TRP A 160 -6.01 3.39 -6.46
N LYS A 161 -6.82 3.40 -7.52
CA LYS A 161 -7.90 4.38 -7.78
C LYS A 161 -7.43 5.83 -7.87
N PHE A 162 -6.17 6.06 -8.22
CA PHE A 162 -5.64 7.40 -8.44
C PHE A 162 -5.25 7.62 -9.91
N VAL A 163 -5.39 8.87 -10.33
CA VAL A 163 -5.05 9.37 -11.66
C VAL A 163 -4.09 10.53 -11.51
N VAL A 164 -3.11 10.59 -12.43
CA VAL A 164 -2.15 11.70 -12.51
C VAL A 164 -2.42 12.46 -13.79
N PHE A 165 -2.47 13.79 -13.70
CA PHE A 165 -2.75 14.67 -14.84
C PHE A 165 -1.82 15.89 -14.82
N ASP A 166 -1.64 16.50 -15.99
CA ASP A 166 -0.69 17.59 -16.27
C ASP A 166 -1.17 18.99 -15.82
N LEU A 167 -1.93 19.07 -14.72
CA LEU A 167 -2.30 20.34 -14.09
C LEU A 167 -1.58 20.47 -12.76
N GLY A 168 -0.74 21.50 -12.64
CA GLY A 168 0.02 21.80 -11.42
C GLY A 168 -0.63 22.85 -10.52
N TRP A 169 0.19 23.44 -9.64
CA TRP A 169 -0.22 24.45 -8.64
C TRP A 169 -0.92 25.68 -9.24
N ASP A 170 -0.64 26.00 -10.51
CA ASP A 170 -1.24 27.13 -11.20
C ASP A 170 -2.73 26.92 -11.52
N TYR A 171 -3.21 25.66 -11.52
CA TYR A 171 -4.54 25.30 -12.02
C TYR A 171 -5.40 24.54 -11.01
N VAL A 172 -4.81 23.79 -10.08
CA VAL A 172 -5.53 22.96 -9.12
C VAL A 172 -4.93 23.03 -7.72
N ARG A 173 -5.77 22.90 -6.69
CA ARG A 173 -5.37 22.85 -5.29
C ARG A 173 -5.75 21.51 -4.65
N ILE A 174 -5.08 21.19 -3.55
CA ILE A 174 -5.41 20.01 -2.74
C ILE A 174 -6.85 20.18 -2.22
N GLY A 175 -7.68 19.17 -2.45
CA GLY A 175 -9.10 19.15 -2.09
C GLY A 175 -10.05 19.51 -3.22
N ASP A 176 -9.56 20.09 -4.32
CA ASP A 176 -10.40 20.41 -5.48
C ASP A 176 -10.94 19.16 -6.15
N VAL A 177 -12.07 19.29 -6.85
CA VAL A 177 -12.68 18.21 -7.64
C VAL A 177 -12.48 18.52 -9.11
N VAL A 178 -11.90 17.56 -9.84
CA VAL A 178 -11.69 17.63 -11.29
C VAL A 178 -12.61 16.64 -11.99
N SER A 179 -13.03 17.00 -13.21
CA SER A 179 -13.89 16.20 -14.07
C SER A 179 -13.09 15.65 -15.25
N ILE A 180 -13.26 14.37 -15.56
CA ILE A 180 -12.51 13.65 -16.58
C ILE A 180 -13.43 13.30 -17.74
N TYR A 181 -13.02 13.65 -18.96
CA TYR A 181 -13.81 13.53 -20.18
C TYR A 181 -13.09 12.74 -21.27
N ARG A 182 -13.85 12.00 -22.07
CA ARG A 182 -13.39 11.40 -23.33
C ARG A 182 -14.41 11.66 -24.41
N ARG A 183 -14.01 12.35 -25.49
CA ARG A 183 -14.91 12.71 -26.61
C ARG A 183 -16.21 13.36 -26.11
N ASP A 184 -16.06 14.35 -25.22
CA ASP A 184 -17.16 15.10 -24.57
C ASP A 184 -18.09 14.31 -23.64
N GLN A 185 -17.81 13.03 -23.39
CA GLN A 185 -18.51 12.24 -22.38
C GLN A 185 -17.79 12.34 -21.03
N LEU A 186 -18.53 12.72 -19.98
CA LEU A 186 -18.03 12.68 -18.60
C LEU A 186 -17.81 11.21 -18.19
N LEU A 187 -16.55 10.86 -17.96
CA LEU A 187 -16.16 9.53 -17.50
C LEU A 187 -16.12 9.43 -15.98
N GLY A 188 -15.74 10.52 -15.30
CA GLY A 188 -15.58 10.48 -13.85
C GLY A 188 -15.26 11.82 -13.23
N LYS A 189 -15.37 11.84 -11.89
CA LYS A 189 -14.89 12.94 -11.05
C LYS A 189 -13.84 12.40 -10.09
N ALA A 190 -12.78 13.17 -9.88
CA ALA A 190 -11.68 12.82 -8.99
C ALA A 190 -11.36 13.99 -8.04
N ARG A 191 -10.98 13.69 -6.81
CA ARG A 191 -10.56 14.68 -5.81
C ARG A 191 -9.04 14.76 -5.75
N VAL A 192 -8.50 15.96 -5.88
CA VAL A 192 -7.06 16.22 -5.84
C VAL A 192 -6.53 15.97 -4.42
N GLU A 193 -5.56 15.08 -4.29
CA GLU A 193 -4.89 14.80 -3.01
C GLU A 193 -3.49 15.42 -2.94
N ARG A 194 -2.81 15.49 -4.08
CA ARG A 194 -1.45 16.05 -4.16
C ARG A 194 -1.32 16.88 -5.43
N VAL A 195 -0.60 17.98 -5.32
CA VAL A 195 -0.26 18.85 -6.44
C VAL A 195 1.24 19.12 -6.41
N GLN A 196 1.86 19.09 -7.59
CA GLN A 196 3.24 19.46 -7.86
C GLN A 196 3.28 20.64 -8.84
N GLU A 197 4.48 21.07 -9.22
CA GLU A 197 4.69 22.24 -10.10
C GLU A 197 3.98 22.09 -11.46
N GLN A 198 4.02 20.90 -12.08
CA GLN A 198 3.47 20.65 -13.41
C GLN A 198 2.43 19.52 -13.47
N ALA A 199 2.12 18.87 -12.35
CA ALA A 199 1.21 17.73 -12.33
C ALA A 199 0.49 17.60 -11.00
N ALA A 200 -0.66 16.93 -11.00
CA ALA A 200 -1.42 16.63 -9.80
C ALA A 200 -1.89 15.18 -9.81
N ALA A 201 -2.04 14.62 -8.61
CA ALA A 201 -2.63 13.33 -8.37
C ALA A 201 -4.00 13.51 -7.70
N ALA A 202 -5.01 12.85 -8.26
CA ALA A 202 -6.35 12.83 -7.72
C ALA A 202 -6.86 11.39 -7.56
N THR A 203 -7.66 11.19 -6.52
CA THR A 203 -8.35 9.92 -6.23
C THR A 203 -9.76 9.96 -6.82
N LEU A 204 -10.15 8.91 -7.51
CA LEU A 204 -11.48 8.78 -8.10
C LEU A 204 -12.57 8.73 -7.03
N LEU A 205 -13.68 9.43 -7.26
CA LEU A 205 -14.83 9.37 -6.35
C LEU A 205 -15.54 8.00 -6.47
N PRO A 206 -16.06 7.43 -5.35
CA PRO A 206 -16.64 6.09 -5.31
C PRO A 206 -17.76 5.83 -6.33
N GLU A 207 -18.52 6.88 -6.65
CA GLU A 207 -19.63 6.84 -7.60
C GLU A 207 -19.18 6.72 -9.07
N TRP A 208 -17.90 6.96 -9.37
CA TRP A 208 -17.29 6.92 -10.71
C TRP A 208 -16.21 5.83 -10.86
N GLU A 209 -16.02 4.95 -9.87
CA GLU A 209 -14.98 3.90 -9.87
C GLU A 209 -15.16 2.82 -10.95
N ARG A 210 -16.36 2.70 -11.53
CA ARG A 210 -16.69 1.70 -12.55
C ARG A 210 -16.34 2.13 -13.97
N THR A 211 -15.94 3.38 -14.18
CA THR A 211 -15.62 3.89 -15.52
C THR A 211 -14.13 3.69 -15.83
N GLU A 212 -13.85 3.15 -17.01
CA GLU A 212 -12.49 2.89 -17.49
C GLU A 212 -11.83 4.19 -18.02
N ILE A 213 -11.10 4.86 -17.12
CA ILE A 213 -10.28 6.03 -17.45
C ILE A 213 -8.95 5.56 -18.04
N ALA A 214 -8.48 6.24 -19.08
CA ALA A 214 -7.23 5.93 -19.75
C ALA A 214 -6.34 7.17 -19.90
N VAL A 215 -5.10 6.91 -20.27
CA VAL A 215 -4.12 7.95 -20.60
C VAL A 215 -4.62 8.79 -21.77
N ASN A 216 -4.35 10.10 -21.73
CA ASN A 216 -4.81 11.14 -22.66
C ASN A 216 -6.28 11.57 -22.54
N ASP A 217 -7.04 11.06 -21.57
CA ASP A 217 -8.36 11.62 -21.26
C ASP A 217 -8.23 13.07 -20.78
N VAL A 218 -9.24 13.90 -21.09
CA VAL A 218 -9.21 15.35 -20.82
C VAL A 218 -9.66 15.60 -19.38
N VAL A 219 -8.90 16.40 -18.64
CA VAL A 219 -9.21 16.78 -17.25
C VAL A 219 -9.59 18.24 -17.21
N GLN A 220 -10.70 18.57 -16.57
CA GLN A 220 -11.14 19.95 -16.36
C GLN A 220 -11.31 20.21 -14.86
N PRO A 221 -10.65 21.24 -14.30
CA PRO A 221 -10.94 21.70 -12.96
C PRO A 221 -12.33 22.34 -12.90
N PHE A 222 -13.03 22.13 -11.78
CA PHE A 222 -14.35 22.69 -11.51
C PHE A 222 -14.27 24.16 -11.05
#